data_AF-A0A7Y2XP33-F1
#
_entry.id   AF-A0A7Y2XP33-F1
#
_cell.length_a   1.000
_cell.length_b   1.000
_cell.length_c   1.000
_cell.angle_alpha   90.00
_cell.angle_beta   90.00
_cell.angle_gamma   90.00
#
_symmetry.space_group_name_H-M   'P 1'
#
loop_
_entity.id
_entity.type
_entity.pdbx_description
1 polymer ?
#
loop_
_entity_poly.entity_id
_entity_poly.type
_entity_poly.pdbx_seq_one_letter_code
_entity_poly.pdbx_strand_id
1 'polypeptide(L)'
;MKRLRADYEVWWKSLEDDMKQTVRIVLGGKQNPTVLYSHDWMMPTTVVTAWHQNHIRRGDLLNGPWNVQVQKDGRYEISLFRWAPYLNQQMGMESARVEIGGEKKSIKLEATATEAKFELDLREGPTQLMTWLVRPDGGESGAYYTRVRYLGPTILAE
;
A
#
# COMPACT_ATOMS: atom_id res chain seq x y z
N MET A 1 37.21 -22.19 -5.76
CA MET A 1 36.53 -21.45 -4.68
C MET A 1 36.96 -19.99 -4.51
N LYS A 2 38.26 -19.65 -4.44
CA LYS A 2 38.71 -18.25 -4.23
C LYS A 2 38.31 -17.27 -5.35
N ARG A 3 38.42 -17.69 -6.62
CA ARG A 3 38.07 -16.87 -7.79
C ARG A 3 36.59 -16.47 -7.83
N LEU A 4 35.68 -17.44 -7.67
CA LEU A 4 34.23 -17.17 -7.63
C LEU A 4 33.81 -16.22 -6.50
N ARG A 5 34.47 -16.30 -5.34
CA ARG A 5 34.21 -15.36 -4.24
C ARG A 5 34.67 -13.95 -4.59
N ALA A 6 35.86 -13.79 -5.17
CA ALA A 6 36.36 -12.49 -5.59
C ALA A 6 35.46 -11.86 -6.68
N ASP A 7 35.07 -12.64 -7.67
CA ASP A 7 34.17 -12.19 -8.74
C ASP A 7 32.78 -11.80 -8.18
N TYR A 8 32.27 -12.56 -7.19
CA TYR A 8 31.04 -12.22 -6.47
C TYR A 8 31.15 -10.89 -5.71
N GLU A 9 32.24 -10.65 -4.98
CA GLU A 9 32.41 -9.39 -4.23
C GLU A 9 32.50 -8.17 -5.15
N VAL A 10 33.16 -8.31 -6.30
CA VAL A 10 33.21 -7.24 -7.32
C VAL A 10 31.82 -6.96 -7.87
N TRP A 11 31.07 -8.00 -8.22
CA TRP A 11 29.69 -7.88 -8.68
C TRP A 11 28.79 -7.28 -7.60
N TRP A 12 28.88 -7.74 -6.35
CA TRP A 12 28.08 -7.26 -5.23
C TRP A 12 28.31 -5.76 -4.98
N LYS A 13 29.57 -5.31 -4.94
CA LYS A 13 29.91 -3.88 -4.78
C LYS A 13 29.40 -3.03 -5.94
N SER A 14 29.38 -3.57 -7.16
CA SER A 14 28.85 -2.83 -8.31
C SER A 14 27.35 -2.48 -8.18
N LEU A 15 26.61 -3.17 -7.30
CA LEU A 15 25.20 -2.92 -7.06
C LEU A 15 24.92 -1.93 -5.92
N GLU A 16 25.91 -1.52 -5.13
CA GLU A 16 25.69 -0.71 -3.91
C GLU A 16 24.97 0.62 -4.19
N ASP A 17 25.27 1.27 -5.31
CA ASP A 17 24.62 2.53 -5.70
C ASP A 17 23.16 2.31 -6.14
N ASP A 18 22.89 1.22 -6.87
CA ASP A 18 21.54 0.85 -7.29
C ASP A 18 20.67 0.45 -6.10
N MET A 19 21.26 -0.19 -5.07
CA MET A 19 20.57 -0.57 -3.84
C MET A 19 20.05 0.64 -3.03
N LYS A 20 20.56 1.85 -3.27
CA LYS A 20 20.05 3.09 -2.65
C LYS A 20 18.75 3.57 -3.30
N GLN A 21 18.41 3.08 -4.50
CA GLN A 21 17.23 3.50 -5.22
C GLN A 21 15.97 2.93 -4.58
N THR A 22 15.00 3.79 -4.30
CA THR A 22 13.69 3.36 -3.84
C THR A 22 12.86 2.83 -5.00
N VAL A 23 12.63 1.53 -5.01
CA VAL A 23 11.67 0.89 -5.91
C VAL A 23 10.26 1.34 -5.54
N ARG A 24 9.48 1.75 -6.55
CA ARG A 24 8.13 2.30 -6.38
C ARG A 24 7.14 1.53 -7.25
N ILE A 25 5.99 1.23 -6.68
CA ILE A 25 4.89 0.62 -7.42
C ILE A 25 4.15 1.71 -8.20
N VAL A 26 3.97 1.51 -9.50
CA VAL A 26 3.34 2.50 -10.39
C VAL A 26 1.82 2.47 -10.25
N LEU A 27 1.21 3.64 -10.03
CA LEU A 27 -0.24 3.84 -9.94
C LEU A 27 -0.76 4.62 -11.15
N GLY A 28 -1.87 4.16 -11.74
CA GLY A 28 -2.43 4.76 -12.97
C GLY A 28 -1.66 4.44 -14.24
N GLY A 29 -0.86 3.37 -14.20
CA GLY A 29 -0.14 2.81 -15.35
C GLY A 29 -1.02 1.95 -16.26
N LYS A 30 -0.36 1.13 -17.11
CA LYS A 30 -1.03 0.13 -17.97
C LYS A 30 -1.84 -0.87 -17.15
N GLN A 31 -1.35 -1.23 -15.95
CA GLN A 31 -2.10 -2.04 -15.00
C GLN A 31 -3.04 -1.15 -14.18
N ASN A 32 -4.32 -1.20 -14.50
CA ASN A 32 -5.37 -0.46 -13.82
C ASN A 32 -6.62 -1.33 -13.71
N PRO A 33 -7.03 -1.80 -12.52
CA PRO A 33 -6.50 -1.43 -11.21
C PRO A 33 -5.16 -2.10 -10.85
N THR A 34 -4.40 -1.45 -9.98
CA THR A 34 -3.21 -2.02 -9.32
C THR A 34 -3.58 -2.53 -7.93
N VAL A 35 -3.12 -3.72 -7.55
CA VAL A 35 -3.34 -4.31 -6.23
C VAL A 35 -2.01 -4.32 -5.48
N LEU A 36 -2.01 -3.78 -4.28
CA LEU A 36 -0.89 -3.67 -3.36
C LEU A 36 -1.10 -4.64 -2.20
N TYR A 37 -0.01 -5.23 -1.70
CA TYR A 37 -0.02 -6.22 -0.63
C TYR A 37 0.86 -5.75 0.52
N SER A 38 0.52 -6.12 1.76
CA SER A 38 1.32 -5.79 2.94
C SER A 38 2.76 -6.30 2.92
N HIS A 39 3.06 -7.27 2.06
CA HIS A 39 4.44 -7.73 1.84
C HIS A 39 5.36 -6.61 1.34
N ASP A 40 4.81 -5.67 0.57
CA ASP A 40 5.55 -4.55 -0.01
C ASP A 40 5.58 -3.32 0.92
N TRP A 41 5.11 -3.46 2.16
CA TRP A 41 5.27 -2.40 3.16
C TRP A 41 6.74 -2.16 3.45
N MET A 42 7.11 -0.89 3.45
CA MET A 42 8.41 -0.44 3.90
C MET A 42 8.41 -0.44 5.42
N MET A 43 9.30 -1.20 6.03
CA MET A 43 9.40 -1.31 7.49
C MET A 43 10.69 -0.65 8.00
N PRO A 44 10.77 0.71 8.03
CA PRO A 44 12.00 1.39 8.42
C PRO A 44 12.35 1.22 9.90
N THR A 45 11.37 0.89 10.75
CA THR A 45 11.52 0.91 12.22
C THR A 45 11.25 -0.46 12.88
N THR A 46 10.74 -1.44 12.14
CA THR A 46 10.30 -2.73 12.70
C THR A 46 10.84 -3.90 11.89
N VAL A 47 11.18 -4.99 12.57
CA VAL A 47 11.77 -6.19 11.95
C VAL A 47 10.71 -7.11 11.30
N VAL A 48 9.41 -6.87 11.53
CA VAL A 48 8.33 -7.78 11.12
C VAL A 48 7.32 -7.06 10.23
N THR A 49 7.20 -7.52 8.98
CA THR A 49 6.13 -7.15 8.03
C THR A 49 5.03 -8.22 8.07
N ALA A 50 3.81 -7.90 7.64
CA ALA A 50 2.78 -8.93 7.43
C ALA A 50 3.07 -9.70 6.12
N TRP A 51 4.06 -10.60 6.15
CA TRP A 51 4.61 -11.29 4.97
C TRP A 51 3.96 -12.65 4.65
N HIS A 52 3.22 -13.24 5.59
CA HIS A 52 2.54 -14.52 5.40
C HIS A 52 1.08 -14.49 5.84
N GLN A 53 0.28 -15.42 5.30
CA GLN A 53 -1.17 -15.47 5.50
C GLN A 53 -1.62 -15.63 6.97
N ASN A 54 -0.79 -16.22 7.83
CA ASN A 54 -1.12 -16.36 9.25
C ASN A 54 -1.19 -14.99 9.97
N HIS A 55 -0.42 -13.98 9.52
CA HIS A 55 -0.47 -12.63 10.08
C HIS A 55 -1.85 -11.98 9.82
N ILE A 56 -2.36 -12.17 8.60
CA ILE A 56 -3.68 -11.65 8.17
C ILE A 56 -4.82 -12.36 8.90
N ARG A 57 -4.73 -13.70 9.03
CA ARG A 57 -5.74 -14.49 9.76
C ARG A 57 -5.85 -14.10 11.22
N ARG A 58 -4.73 -13.92 11.91
CA ARG A 58 -4.70 -13.44 13.30
C ARG A 58 -5.11 -11.97 13.42
N GLY A 59 -4.89 -11.19 12.36
CA GLY A 59 -5.06 -9.75 12.41
C GLY A 59 -3.95 -9.12 13.26
N ASP A 60 -2.70 -9.37 12.91
CA ASP A 60 -1.58 -8.76 13.62
C ASP A 60 -1.55 -7.24 13.37
N LEU A 61 -1.42 -6.44 14.43
CA LEU A 61 -1.46 -4.97 14.39
C LEU A 61 -0.15 -4.39 13.83
N LEU A 62 0.13 -4.71 12.57
CA LEU A 62 1.30 -4.26 11.82
C LEU A 62 0.87 -3.22 10.79
N ASN A 63 1.76 -2.28 10.48
CA ASN A 63 1.50 -1.25 9.50
C ASN A 63 2.82 -0.72 8.92
N GLY A 64 2.76 -0.27 7.66
CA GLY A 64 3.87 0.39 6.97
C GLY A 64 3.37 1.03 5.67
N PRO A 65 4.10 2.03 5.14
CA PRO A 65 3.72 2.66 3.89
C PRO A 65 4.17 1.80 2.69
N TRP A 66 3.47 1.95 1.57
CA TRP A 66 4.00 1.59 0.25
C TRP A 66 4.70 2.80 -0.37
N ASN A 67 5.87 2.59 -0.95
CA ASN A 67 6.48 3.56 -1.85
C ASN A 67 5.82 3.41 -3.23
N VAL A 68 5.20 4.48 -3.71
CA VAL A 68 4.43 4.48 -4.96
C VAL A 68 4.85 5.61 -5.88
N GLN A 69 4.61 5.43 -7.17
CA GLN A 69 4.80 6.44 -8.20
C GLN A 69 3.44 6.67 -8.88
N VAL A 70 2.84 7.83 -8.66
CA VAL A 70 1.66 8.24 -9.43
C VAL A 70 2.14 8.58 -10.82
N GLN A 71 1.65 7.87 -11.84
CA GLN A 71 2.10 8.06 -13.22
C GLN A 71 1.47 9.31 -13.86
N LYS A 72 0.28 9.73 -13.43
CA LYS A 72 -0.49 10.80 -14.07
C LYS A 72 -1.32 11.56 -13.06
N ASP A 73 -1.48 12.86 -13.26
CA ASP A 73 -2.46 13.67 -12.54
C ASP A 73 -3.88 13.14 -12.78
N GLY A 74 -4.70 13.13 -11.73
CA GLY A 74 -6.14 12.95 -11.84
C GLY A 74 -6.78 12.26 -10.66
N ARG A 75 -7.98 11.74 -10.88
CA ARG A 75 -8.84 11.14 -9.86
C ARG A 75 -8.56 9.65 -9.72
N TYR A 76 -8.42 9.20 -8.49
CA TYR A 76 -8.13 7.82 -8.13
C TYR A 76 -9.14 7.29 -7.12
N GLU A 77 -9.59 6.06 -7.31
CA GLU A 77 -10.28 5.27 -6.30
C GLU A 77 -9.26 4.40 -5.56
N ILE A 78 -9.24 4.49 -4.23
CA ILE A 78 -8.44 3.64 -3.35
C ILE A 78 -9.39 2.81 -2.50
N SER A 79 -9.36 1.49 -2.67
CA SER A 79 -10.14 0.54 -1.87
C SER A 79 -9.21 -0.21 -0.90
N LEU A 80 -9.48 -0.13 0.39
CA LEU A 80 -8.73 -0.81 1.44
C LEU A 80 -9.44 -2.09 1.88
N PHE A 81 -8.67 -3.16 2.09
CA PHE A 81 -9.21 -4.44 2.53
C PHE A 81 -8.34 -5.06 3.64
N ARG A 82 -9.00 -5.69 4.60
CA ARG A 82 -8.37 -6.65 5.50
C ARG A 82 -8.15 -8.00 4.81
N TRP A 83 -9.19 -8.52 4.18
CA TRP A 83 -9.17 -9.82 3.50
C TRP A 83 -8.89 -9.64 2.01
N ALA A 84 -8.46 -10.70 1.35
CA ALA A 84 -8.26 -10.64 -0.10
C ALA A 84 -9.57 -10.24 -0.81
N PRO A 85 -9.57 -9.30 -1.77
CA PRO A 85 -10.79 -8.71 -2.33
C PRO A 85 -11.80 -9.71 -2.90
N TYR A 86 -11.32 -10.83 -3.44
CA TYR A 86 -12.17 -11.87 -4.04
C TYR A 86 -12.94 -12.72 -3.02
N LEU A 87 -12.63 -12.62 -1.72
CA LEU A 87 -13.35 -13.36 -0.68
C LEU A 87 -14.68 -12.70 -0.29
N ASN A 88 -14.85 -11.40 -0.58
CA ASN A 88 -16.01 -10.61 -0.16
C ASN A 88 -16.37 -10.81 1.33
N GLN A 89 -15.34 -10.89 2.18
CA GLN A 89 -15.49 -11.16 3.60
C GLN A 89 -15.51 -9.86 4.40
N GLN A 90 -16.40 -9.79 5.40
CA GLN A 90 -16.51 -8.63 6.29
C GLN A 90 -15.18 -8.40 7.03
N MET A 91 -14.75 -7.14 7.09
CA MET A 91 -13.45 -6.80 7.70
C MET A 91 -13.51 -6.76 9.23
N GLY A 92 -14.68 -6.43 9.79
CA GLY A 92 -14.86 -6.18 11.22
C GLY A 92 -14.10 -4.94 11.70
N MET A 93 -14.20 -3.84 10.93
CA MET A 93 -13.52 -2.57 11.20
C MET A 93 -14.55 -1.48 11.45
N GLU A 94 -14.26 -0.55 12.37
CA GLU A 94 -15.12 0.59 12.68
C GLU A 94 -14.84 1.78 11.74
N SER A 95 -13.58 1.99 11.39
CA SER A 95 -13.19 3.10 10.52
C SER A 95 -11.94 2.77 9.71
N ALA A 96 -11.73 3.57 8.66
CA ALA A 96 -10.57 3.45 7.80
C ALA A 96 -10.03 4.83 7.44
N ARG A 97 -8.72 4.91 7.26
CA ARG A 97 -8.00 6.13 6.87
C ARG A 97 -6.98 5.83 5.79
N VAL A 98 -6.77 6.79 4.91
CA VAL A 98 -5.74 6.79 3.88
C VAL A 98 -4.99 8.12 3.87
N GLU A 99 -3.69 8.05 3.63
CA GLU A 99 -2.84 9.21 3.39
C GLU A 99 -1.91 8.94 2.20
N ILE A 100 -1.94 9.84 1.21
CA ILE A 100 -1.12 9.74 -0.01
C ILE A 100 -0.96 11.12 -0.64
N GLY A 101 0.26 11.48 -1.05
CA GLY A 101 0.49 12.76 -1.74
C GLY A 101 0.14 14.00 -0.91
N GLY A 102 0.13 13.91 0.43
CA GLY A 102 -0.30 14.97 1.34
C GLY A 102 -1.82 15.03 1.56
N GLU A 103 -2.60 14.28 0.77
CA GLU A 103 -4.04 14.15 0.97
C GLU A 103 -4.33 13.12 2.06
N LYS A 104 -5.29 13.44 2.93
CA LYS A 104 -5.71 12.57 4.04
C LYS A 104 -7.22 12.48 4.09
N LYS A 105 -7.76 11.25 4.04
CA LYS A 105 -9.20 11.00 4.19
C LYS A 105 -9.47 9.88 5.18
N SER A 106 -10.60 10.01 5.87
CA SER A 106 -11.08 9.05 6.85
C SER A 106 -12.58 8.85 6.69
N ILE A 107 -13.05 7.62 6.86
CA ILE A 107 -14.47 7.28 6.84
C ILE A 107 -14.81 6.34 8.01
N LYS A 108 -16.05 6.44 8.50
CA LYS A 108 -16.65 5.39 9.31
C LYS A 108 -17.17 4.27 8.41
N LEU A 109 -17.19 3.06 8.94
CA LEU A 109 -17.61 1.86 8.24
C LEU A 109 -18.82 1.24 8.93
N GLU A 110 -19.72 0.68 8.12
CA GLU A 110 -20.76 -0.22 8.59
C GLU A 110 -20.13 -1.54 9.06
N ALA A 111 -20.75 -2.22 10.02
CA ALA A 111 -20.24 -3.49 10.55
C ALA A 111 -20.11 -4.58 9.47
N THR A 112 -20.91 -4.49 8.41
CA THR A 112 -20.92 -5.41 7.27
C THR A 112 -19.95 -5.04 6.15
N ALA A 113 -19.17 -3.96 6.30
CA ALA A 113 -18.26 -3.49 5.27
C ALA A 113 -17.17 -4.54 4.94
N THR A 114 -17.03 -4.83 3.65
CA THR A 114 -15.98 -5.71 3.10
C THR A 114 -14.79 -4.93 2.54
N GLU A 115 -14.96 -3.63 2.29
CA GLU A 115 -13.93 -2.70 1.83
C GLU A 115 -14.20 -1.27 2.32
N ALA A 116 -13.17 -0.44 2.35
CA ALA A 116 -13.28 1.00 2.57
C ALA A 116 -12.85 1.75 1.31
N LYS A 117 -13.71 2.60 0.73
CA LYS A 117 -13.43 3.31 -0.53
C LYS A 117 -13.18 4.78 -0.31
N PHE A 118 -12.16 5.28 -0.98
CA PHE A 118 -11.79 6.69 -1.03
C PHE A 118 -11.64 7.12 -2.48
N GLU A 119 -12.10 8.33 -2.80
CA GLU A 119 -11.81 8.98 -4.07
C GLU A 119 -10.99 10.23 -3.81
N LEU A 120 -9.85 10.37 -4.48
CA LEU A 120 -8.84 11.38 -4.24
C LEU A 120 -8.28 11.91 -5.56
N ASP A 121 -7.95 13.18 -5.63
CA ASP A 121 -7.17 13.73 -6.72
C ASP A 121 -5.69 13.67 -6.35
N LEU A 122 -4.89 13.02 -7.19
CA LEU A 122 -3.46 12.83 -6.97
C LEU A 122 -2.66 13.55 -8.05
N ARG A 123 -1.52 14.10 -7.63
CA ARG A 123 -0.49 14.64 -8.53
C ARG A 123 0.46 13.54 -8.95
N GLU A 124 0.94 13.62 -10.18
CA GLU A 124 2.04 12.84 -10.72
C GLU A 124 3.28 13.05 -9.86
N GLY A 125 3.95 11.95 -9.55
CA GLY A 125 5.18 12.00 -8.76
C GLY A 125 5.35 10.84 -7.79
N PRO A 126 6.55 10.76 -7.19
CA PRO A 126 6.83 9.81 -6.13
C PRO A 126 6.11 10.22 -4.86
N THR A 127 5.48 9.27 -4.17
CA THR A 127 4.87 9.51 -2.87
C THR A 127 4.81 8.22 -2.03
N GLN A 128 4.28 8.33 -0.81
CA GLN A 128 4.00 7.20 0.06
C GLN A 128 2.50 7.07 0.25
N LEU A 129 2.02 5.83 0.18
CA LEU A 129 0.66 5.48 0.55
C LEU A 129 0.69 4.84 1.94
N MET A 130 0.02 5.46 2.91
CA MET A 130 -0.19 4.92 4.24
C MET A 130 -1.68 4.66 4.46
N THR A 131 -1.99 3.56 5.16
CA THR A 131 -3.38 3.14 5.37
C THR A 131 -3.59 2.71 6.81
N TRP A 132 -4.82 2.82 7.28
CA TRP A 132 -5.21 2.38 8.60
C TRP A 132 -6.62 1.79 8.56
N LEU A 133 -6.76 0.63 9.19
CA LEU A 133 -8.02 -0.03 9.51
C LEU A 133 -8.10 -0.10 11.03
N VAL A 134 -9.12 0.55 11.59
CA VAL A 134 -9.34 0.66 13.03
C VAL A 134 -10.47 -0.27 13.43
N ARG A 135 -10.24 -1.09 14.45
CA ARG A 135 -11.20 -2.01 15.04
C ARG A 135 -12.08 -1.31 16.08
N PRO A 136 -13.24 -1.90 16.43
CA PRO A 136 -14.09 -1.39 17.51
C PRO A 136 -13.41 -1.33 18.90
N ASP A 137 -12.36 -2.14 19.13
CA ASP A 137 -11.57 -2.13 20.36
C ASP A 137 -10.45 -1.06 20.37
N GLY A 138 -10.34 -0.26 19.31
CA GLY A 138 -9.30 0.76 19.12
C GLY A 138 -7.99 0.22 18.52
N GLY A 139 -7.86 -1.09 18.30
CA GLY A 139 -6.70 -1.68 17.64
C GLY A 139 -6.58 -1.23 16.18
N GLU A 140 -5.38 -0.83 15.76
CA GLU A 140 -5.12 -0.29 14.42
C GLU A 140 -4.10 -1.15 13.66
N SER A 141 -4.36 -1.38 12.37
CA SER A 141 -3.45 -2.08 11.45
C SER A 141 -3.47 -1.41 10.09
N GLY A 142 -2.44 -1.64 9.26
CA GLY A 142 -2.51 -1.30 7.85
C GLY A 142 -3.51 -2.17 7.10
N ALA A 143 -4.01 -1.71 5.96
CA ALA A 143 -4.80 -2.56 5.08
C ALA A 143 -3.91 -3.63 4.42
N TYR A 144 -4.15 -4.91 4.66
CA TYR A 144 -3.28 -5.95 4.11
C TYR A 144 -3.35 -6.04 2.58
N TYR A 145 -4.46 -5.60 2.00
CA TYR A 145 -4.63 -5.45 0.56
C TYR A 145 -5.17 -4.06 0.27
N THR A 146 -4.63 -3.42 -0.76
CA THR A 146 -5.14 -2.13 -1.25
C THR A 146 -5.27 -2.17 -2.76
N ARG A 147 -6.42 -1.78 -3.31
CA ARG A 147 -6.63 -1.64 -4.75
C ARG A 147 -6.67 -0.17 -5.11
N VAL A 148 -5.87 0.24 -6.08
CA VAL A 148 -5.84 1.60 -6.60
C VAL A 148 -6.26 1.59 -8.06
N ARG A 149 -7.25 2.41 -8.39
CA ARG A 149 -7.80 2.53 -9.74
C ARG A 149 -7.78 3.98 -10.19
N TYR A 150 -7.14 4.27 -11.33
CA TYR A 150 -7.26 5.57 -11.99
C TYR A 150 -8.64 5.68 -12.64
N LEU A 151 -9.36 6.77 -12.32
CA LEU A 151 -10.71 7.04 -12.80
C LEU A 151 -10.74 8.02 -13.98
N GLY A 152 -9.70 8.83 -14.14
CA GLY A 152 -9.62 9.84 -15.19
C GLY A 152 -9.06 11.17 -14.69
N PRO A 153 -9.11 12.22 -15.52
CA PRO A 153 -8.70 13.56 -15.12
C PRO A 153 -9.52 14.08 -13.93
N THR A 154 -8.92 14.95 -13.12
CA THR A 154 -9.63 15.67 -12.06
C THR A 154 -10.74 16.52 -12.67
N ILE A 155 -11.96 16.37 -12.17
CA ILE A 155 -13.07 17.24 -12.54
C ILE A 155 -12.98 18.46 -11.62
N LEU A 156 -12.55 19.60 -12.16
CA LEU A 156 -12.73 20.87 -11.46
C LEU A 156 -14.24 21.13 -11.39
N ALA A 157 -14.79 21.24 -10.19
CA ALA A 157 -16.14 21.77 -10.03
C ALA A 157 -16.13 23.22 -10.52
N GLU A 158 -17.00 23.54 -11.48
CA GLU A 158 -17.28 24.90 -11.95
C GLU A 158 -17.86 25.78 -10.84
#